data_AF-A0A355AFN2-F1
#
_entry.id   AF-A0A355AFN2-F1
#
_cell.length_a   1.000
_cell.length_b   1.000
_cell.length_c   1.000
_cell.angle_alpha   90.00
_cell.angle_beta   90.00
_cell.angle_gamma   90.00
#
_symmetry.space_group_name_H-M   'P 1'
#
loop_
_entity.id
_entity.type
_entity.pdbx_description
1 polymer ?
#
loop_
_entity_poly.entity_id
_entity_poly.type
_entity_poly.pdbx_seq_one_letter_code
_entity_poly.pdbx_strand_id
1 'polypeptide(L)'
;EIKLRDTQTNTSYYLIGYQKSNFDYDFVFYDNIEYFLQEYEAWEKTAVSQTGALNEFDDENFLQFTPEQNTTFKSSKDNFGTNIEHLIWDFVGGYEVFDVTGNDALKILTLDYDFFDNEEFELNVINDNEIDLYHAASGTTYTFNGRNNIIFKKDIEKGQIPKTRKRFKTNRRTKK
;
A
#
# COMPACT_ATOMS: atom_id res chain seq x y z
N GLU A 1 25.53 -2.35 15.20
CA GLU A 1 24.47 -3.31 15.57
C GLU A 1 24.63 -3.71 17.04
N ILE A 2 23.54 -3.80 17.79
CA ILE A 2 23.50 -4.23 19.19
C ILE A 2 22.52 -5.41 19.28
N LYS A 3 22.95 -6.54 19.83
CA LYS A 3 22.09 -7.70 20.07
C LYS A 3 21.69 -7.77 21.54
N LEU A 4 20.39 -7.72 21.80
CA LEU A 4 19.78 -7.96 23.11
C LEU A 4 19.18 -9.36 23.11
N ARG A 5 19.58 -10.19 24.06
CA ARG A 5 19.04 -11.55 24.20
C ARG A 5 18.18 -11.62 25.46
N ASP A 6 16.91 -11.95 25.28
CA ASP A 6 16.04 -12.35 26.38
C ASP A 6 16.21 -13.86 26.61
N THR A 7 16.78 -14.23 27.75
CA THR A 7 17.05 -15.61 28.11
C THR A 7 15.81 -16.37 28.57
N GLN A 8 14.75 -15.67 29.02
CA GLN A 8 13.52 -16.34 29.46
C GLN A 8 12.66 -16.78 28.28
N THR A 9 12.58 -15.95 27.24
CA THR A 9 11.78 -16.25 26.03
C THR A 9 12.62 -16.84 24.89
N ASN A 10 13.94 -16.94 25.07
CA ASN A 10 14.91 -17.29 24.03
C ASN A 10 14.80 -16.41 22.77
N THR A 11 14.36 -15.16 22.93
CA THR A 11 14.19 -14.20 21.85
C THR A 11 15.46 -13.35 21.70
N SER A 12 15.87 -13.08 20.46
CA SER A 12 16.96 -12.13 20.17
C SER A 12 16.38 -10.89 19.50
N TYR A 13 16.62 -9.73 20.10
CA TYR A 13 16.30 -8.41 19.55
C TYR A 13 17.58 -7.80 18.97
N TYR A 14 17.49 -7.26 17.77
CA TYR A 14 18.61 -6.61 17.10
C TYR A 14 18.32 -5.11 16.96
N LEU A 15 19.21 -4.28 17.49
CA LEU A 15 19.21 -2.83 17.30
C LEU A 15 20.25 -2.48 16.24
N ILE A 16 19.80 -2.21 15.03
CA ILE A 16 20.65 -1.75 13.94
C ILE A 16 20.54 -0.23 13.90
N GLY A 17 21.54 0.45 14.46
CA GLY A 17 21.63 1.90 14.43
C GLY A 17 22.34 2.39 13.17
N TYR A 18 21.80 3.44 12.56
CA TYR A 18 22.42 4.14 11.44
C TYR A 18 22.78 5.56 11.88
N GLN A 19 23.90 6.11 11.38
CA GLN A 19 24.20 7.53 11.56
C GLN A 19 23.18 8.34 10.74
N LYS A 20 22.44 9.25 11.40
CA LYS A 20 21.36 10.04 10.77
C LYS A 20 21.80 10.75 9.48
N SER A 21 23.05 11.18 9.40
CA SER A 21 23.59 11.92 8.26
C SER A 21 23.67 11.11 6.97
N ASN A 22 23.74 9.78 7.06
CA ASN A 22 23.91 8.88 5.91
C ASN A 22 22.77 7.87 5.83
N PHE A 23 21.66 8.12 6.52
CA PHE A 23 20.52 7.21 6.51
C PHE A 23 19.64 7.53 5.31
N ASP A 24 19.41 6.53 4.48
CA ASP A 24 18.52 6.61 3.34
C ASP A 24 17.07 6.38 3.80
N TYR A 25 16.38 7.48 4.08
CA TYR A 25 14.99 7.46 4.50
C TYR A 25 14.06 7.00 3.38
N ASP A 26 14.37 7.37 2.14
CA ASP A 26 13.57 7.06 0.96
C ASP A 26 13.61 5.55 0.69
N PHE A 27 14.80 4.95 0.74
CA PHE A 27 14.95 3.50 0.62
C PHE A 27 14.08 2.75 1.63
N VAL A 28 14.12 3.15 2.91
CA VAL A 28 13.33 2.48 3.95
C VAL A 28 11.83 2.69 3.76
N PHE A 29 11.43 3.87 3.30
CA PHE A 29 10.03 4.14 2.96
C PHE A 29 9.54 3.24 1.82
N TYR A 30 10.26 3.20 0.70
CA TYR A 30 9.91 2.35 -0.44
C TYR A 30 10.05 0.84 -0.13
N ASP A 31 10.98 0.44 0.74
CA ASP A 31 11.07 -0.94 1.26
C ASP A 31 9.88 -1.31 2.17
N ASN A 32 9.01 -0.36 2.51
CA ASN A 32 7.82 -0.54 3.34
C ASN A 32 6.54 0.02 2.68
N ILE A 33 6.50 0.11 1.34
CA ILE A 33 5.43 0.80 0.62
C ILE A 33 4.01 0.22 0.85
N GLU A 34 3.87 -1.08 1.10
CA GLU A 34 2.57 -1.68 1.43
C GLU A 34 2.04 -1.19 2.79
N TYR A 35 2.91 -0.72 3.68
CA TYR A 35 2.45 -0.07 4.91
C TYR A 35 1.74 1.23 4.58
N PHE A 36 2.37 2.04 3.73
CA PHE A 36 1.83 3.31 3.27
C PHE A 36 0.48 3.14 2.56
N LEU A 37 0.36 2.18 1.63
CA LEU A 37 -0.91 1.87 0.96
C LEU A 37 -2.02 1.46 1.94
N GLN A 38 -1.68 0.91 3.10
CA GLN A 38 -2.61 0.41 4.10
C GLN A 38 -2.82 1.39 5.28
N GLU A 39 -2.25 2.61 5.22
CA GLU A 39 -2.44 3.63 6.26
C GLU A 39 -3.77 4.37 6.13
N TYR A 40 -4.49 4.19 5.03
CA TYR A 40 -5.77 4.82 4.77
C TYR A 40 -6.89 3.78 4.69
N GLU A 41 -8.09 4.13 5.16
CA GLU A 41 -9.26 3.25 5.02
C GLU A 41 -9.66 3.09 3.55
N ALA A 42 -9.51 4.13 2.75
CA ALA A 42 -9.72 4.08 1.30
C ALA A 42 -8.80 5.08 0.58
N TRP A 43 -8.52 4.80 -0.67
CA TRP A 43 -7.89 5.68 -1.63
C TRP A 43 -8.96 6.11 -2.63
N GLU A 44 -9.25 7.40 -2.71
CA GLU A 44 -10.24 7.94 -3.65
C GLU A 44 -9.55 8.53 -4.87
N LYS A 45 -10.00 8.14 -6.06
CA LYS A 45 -9.52 8.69 -7.32
C LYS A 45 -9.91 10.16 -7.41
N THR A 46 -8.93 11.03 -7.67
CA THR A 46 -9.14 12.49 -7.76
C THR A 46 -8.85 13.05 -9.14
N ALA A 47 -8.03 12.38 -9.94
CA ALA A 47 -7.75 12.78 -11.30
C ALA A 47 -7.43 11.57 -12.18
N VAL A 48 -7.65 11.75 -13.49
CA VAL A 48 -7.27 10.81 -14.54
C VAL A 48 -6.58 11.60 -15.65
N SER A 49 -5.50 11.08 -16.20
CA SER A 49 -4.83 11.71 -17.34
C SER A 49 -5.74 11.83 -18.56
N GLN A 50 -5.56 12.89 -19.35
CA GLN A 50 -6.29 13.06 -20.61
C GLN A 50 -5.81 12.12 -21.74
N THR A 51 -4.71 11.42 -21.49
CA THR A 51 -4.10 10.43 -22.37
C THR A 51 -4.43 9.02 -21.89
N GLY A 52 -4.49 8.09 -22.83
CA GLY A 52 -4.69 6.67 -22.56
C GLY A 52 -5.92 6.11 -23.27
N ALA A 53 -5.97 4.78 -23.39
CA ALA A 53 -7.13 4.06 -23.89
C ALA A 53 -8.14 3.80 -22.77
N LEU A 54 -9.44 3.73 -23.13
CA LEU A 54 -10.47 3.34 -22.18
C LEU A 54 -10.26 1.88 -21.75
N ASN A 55 -10.43 1.61 -20.47
CA ASN A 55 -10.32 0.28 -19.86
C ASN A 55 -11.35 0.10 -18.72
N GLU A 56 -11.45 -1.11 -18.18
CA GLU A 56 -12.46 -1.41 -17.15
C GLU A 56 -12.17 -0.75 -15.79
N PHE A 57 -10.89 -0.49 -15.50
CA PHE A 57 -10.44 0.19 -14.30
C PHE A 57 -10.86 1.68 -14.26
N ASP A 58 -11.22 2.28 -15.41
CA ASP A 58 -11.75 3.65 -15.48
C ASP A 58 -12.98 3.86 -14.59
N ASP A 59 -13.78 2.81 -14.36
CA ASP A 59 -14.96 2.85 -13.51
C ASP A 59 -14.64 2.81 -12.01
N GLU A 60 -13.43 2.42 -11.61
CA GLU A 60 -13.08 2.20 -10.20
C GLU A 60 -12.64 3.50 -9.52
N ASN A 61 -13.46 3.99 -8.60
CA ASN A 61 -13.24 5.27 -7.95
C ASN A 61 -12.60 5.16 -6.58
N PHE A 62 -12.70 4.00 -5.91
CA PHE A 62 -12.07 3.78 -4.62
C PHE A 62 -11.30 2.47 -4.58
N LEU A 63 -10.15 2.50 -3.90
CA LEU A 63 -9.35 1.32 -3.58
C LEU A 63 -9.15 1.21 -2.07
N GLN A 64 -9.06 0.00 -1.55
CA GLN A 64 -8.63 -0.26 -0.19
C GLN A 64 -7.60 -1.39 -0.18
N PHE A 65 -6.48 -1.17 0.51
CA PHE A 65 -5.47 -2.20 0.73
C PHE A 65 -5.53 -2.64 2.18
N THR A 66 -5.61 -3.95 2.42
CA THR A 66 -5.76 -4.49 3.78
C THR A 66 -4.54 -5.30 4.23
N PRO A 67 -4.25 -5.32 5.55
CA PRO A 67 -3.15 -6.08 6.14
C PRO A 67 -3.43 -7.57 6.36
N GLU A 68 -4.64 -8.06 6.03
CA GLU A 68 -5.08 -9.37 6.49
C GLU A 68 -4.37 -10.52 5.74
N GLN A 69 -3.28 -11.00 6.33
CA GLN A 69 -2.54 -12.25 6.08
C GLN A 69 -2.07 -12.58 4.63
N ASN A 70 -2.69 -12.07 3.57
CA ASN A 70 -2.45 -12.44 2.16
C ASN A 70 -2.70 -11.26 1.17
N THR A 71 -2.25 -10.04 1.50
CA THR A 71 -2.27 -8.87 0.56
C THR A 71 -3.58 -8.74 -0.24
N THR A 72 -4.69 -8.52 0.46
CA THR A 72 -6.00 -8.34 -0.18
C THR A 72 -6.26 -6.86 -0.48
N PHE A 73 -6.75 -6.58 -1.69
CA PHE A 73 -7.29 -5.29 -2.07
C PHE A 73 -8.81 -5.37 -2.29
N LYS A 74 -9.45 -4.21 -2.26
CA LYS A 74 -10.86 -4.04 -2.65
C LYS A 74 -10.97 -2.84 -3.57
N SER A 75 -11.92 -2.89 -4.50
CA SER A 75 -12.28 -1.76 -5.33
C SER A 75 -13.76 -1.46 -5.26
N SER A 76 -14.12 -0.21 -5.55
CA SER A 76 -15.50 0.26 -5.61
C SER A 76 -15.69 1.24 -6.77
N LYS A 77 -16.84 1.11 -7.43
CA LYS A 77 -17.34 1.98 -8.50
C LYS A 77 -18.26 3.09 -7.98
N ASP A 78 -18.41 3.21 -6.65
CA ASP A 78 -19.21 4.27 -6.04
C ASP A 78 -18.75 5.66 -6.49
N ASN A 79 -19.65 6.64 -6.46
CA ASN A 79 -19.35 7.99 -6.94
C ASN A 79 -18.32 8.70 -6.04
N PHE A 80 -17.56 9.63 -6.64
CA PHE A 80 -16.68 10.54 -5.90
C PHE A 80 -17.40 11.22 -4.73
N GLY A 81 -16.71 11.36 -3.60
CA GLY A 81 -17.23 11.97 -2.38
C GLY A 81 -18.19 11.10 -1.56
N THR A 82 -18.40 9.83 -1.94
CA THR A 82 -19.13 8.87 -1.10
C THR A 82 -18.43 8.72 0.26
N ASN A 83 -19.21 8.70 1.34
CA ASN A 83 -18.66 8.50 2.68
C ASN A 83 -18.07 7.09 2.78
N ILE A 84 -16.85 6.97 3.31
CA ILE A 84 -16.12 5.71 3.45
C ILE A 84 -16.94 4.65 4.20
N GLU A 85 -17.71 5.05 5.22
CA GLU A 85 -18.55 4.13 6.00
C GLU A 85 -19.69 3.51 5.18
N HIS A 86 -20.04 4.11 4.04
CA HIS A 86 -21.11 3.68 3.16
C HIS A 86 -20.61 3.09 1.84
N LEU A 87 -19.29 2.99 1.63
CA LEU A 87 -18.73 2.42 0.41
C LEU A 87 -19.13 0.96 0.26
N ILE A 88 -19.59 0.61 -0.94
CA ILE A 88 -19.85 -0.76 -1.35
C ILE A 88 -18.62 -1.25 -2.12
N TRP A 89 -17.92 -2.24 -1.57
CA TRP A 89 -16.78 -2.87 -2.24
C TRP A 89 -17.28 -3.85 -3.29
N ASP A 90 -17.24 -3.43 -4.56
CA ASP A 90 -17.71 -4.20 -5.70
C ASP A 90 -16.81 -5.41 -6.00
N PHE A 91 -15.51 -5.27 -5.73
CA PHE A 91 -14.53 -6.33 -5.96
C PHE A 91 -13.59 -6.51 -4.77
N VAL A 92 -13.13 -7.74 -4.59
CA VAL A 92 -12.14 -8.14 -3.59
C VAL A 92 -11.19 -9.13 -4.24
N GLY A 93 -9.89 -8.81 -4.25
CA GLY A 93 -8.86 -9.63 -4.88
C GLY A 93 -7.51 -9.55 -4.19
N GLY A 94 -6.50 -10.16 -4.80
CA GLY A 94 -5.11 -10.13 -4.32
C GLY A 94 -4.36 -8.94 -4.92
N TYR A 95 -3.40 -8.37 -4.21
CA TYR A 95 -2.43 -7.46 -4.81
C TYR A 95 -1.00 -7.92 -4.48
N GLU A 96 -0.06 -7.60 -5.37
CA GLU A 96 1.36 -7.82 -5.17
C GLU A 96 2.13 -6.55 -5.57
N VAL A 97 3.11 -6.18 -4.76
CA VAL A 97 4.01 -5.07 -5.07
C VAL A 97 5.41 -5.62 -5.39
N PHE A 98 5.96 -5.18 -6.50
CA PHE A 98 7.26 -5.59 -7.01
C PHE A 98 8.26 -4.44 -6.98
N ASP A 99 9.51 -4.78 -6.73
CA ASP A 99 10.64 -3.87 -6.91
C ASP A 99 11.03 -3.79 -8.39
N VAL A 100 11.47 -2.60 -8.83
CA VAL A 100 11.98 -2.39 -10.19
C VAL A 100 13.51 -2.43 -10.18
N THR A 101 14.08 -3.21 -11.09
CA THR A 101 15.53 -3.38 -11.18
C THR A 101 16.21 -2.04 -11.51
N GLY A 102 17.07 -1.56 -10.61
CA GLY A 102 17.83 -0.32 -10.80
C GLY A 102 17.05 0.96 -10.47
N ASN A 103 15.85 0.85 -9.90
CA ASN A 103 15.08 2.00 -9.41
C ASN A 103 14.38 1.67 -8.08
N ASP A 104 14.95 2.17 -6.98
CA ASP A 104 14.41 1.92 -5.63
C ASP A 104 13.17 2.77 -5.32
N ALA A 105 12.95 3.88 -6.04
CA ALA A 105 11.82 4.79 -5.86
C ALA A 105 10.59 4.43 -6.73
N LEU A 106 10.73 3.47 -7.65
CA LEU A 106 9.61 2.97 -8.46
C LEU A 106 9.18 1.60 -7.95
N LYS A 107 7.88 1.35 -7.99
CA LYS A 107 7.26 0.08 -7.63
C LYS A 107 6.25 -0.30 -8.69
N ILE A 108 6.08 -1.60 -8.91
CA ILE A 108 4.98 -2.11 -9.73
C ILE A 108 3.92 -2.67 -8.80
N LEU A 109 2.70 -2.16 -8.89
CA LEU A 109 1.52 -2.69 -8.22
C LEU A 109 0.74 -3.55 -9.21
N THR A 110 0.54 -4.82 -8.88
CA THR A 110 -0.36 -5.69 -9.63
C THR A 110 -1.61 -5.95 -8.81
N LEU A 111 -2.78 -5.70 -9.40
CA LEU A 111 -4.09 -6.04 -8.85
C LEU A 111 -4.60 -7.30 -9.57
N ASP A 112 -4.86 -8.35 -8.80
CA ASP A 112 -5.31 -9.64 -9.28
C ASP A 112 -6.84 -9.71 -9.21
N TYR A 113 -7.49 -9.68 -10.37
CA TYR A 113 -8.95 -9.77 -10.51
C TYR A 113 -9.43 -11.23 -10.68
N ASP A 114 -8.66 -12.20 -10.15
CA ASP A 114 -8.83 -13.65 -10.35
C ASP A 114 -8.70 -14.04 -11.85
N PHE A 115 -9.33 -15.16 -12.25
CA PHE A 115 -9.19 -15.90 -13.52
C PHE A 115 -9.29 -15.11 -14.85
N PHE A 116 -9.63 -13.82 -14.82
CA PHE A 116 -9.95 -13.03 -16.01
C PHE A 116 -8.79 -12.16 -16.50
N ASP A 117 -8.18 -11.33 -15.65
CA ASP A 117 -6.98 -10.55 -15.99
C ASP A 117 -6.33 -9.92 -14.76
N ASN A 118 -5.08 -9.49 -14.90
CA ASN A 118 -4.37 -8.71 -13.88
C ASN A 118 -4.12 -7.30 -14.39
N GLU A 119 -4.38 -6.31 -13.54
CA GLU A 119 -4.07 -4.92 -13.85
C GLU A 119 -2.70 -4.56 -13.28
N GLU A 120 -1.83 -3.98 -14.10
CA GLU A 120 -0.46 -3.64 -13.73
C GLU A 120 -0.20 -2.13 -13.80
N PHE A 121 0.22 -1.57 -12.67
CA PHE A 121 0.47 -0.15 -12.51
C PHE A 121 1.91 0.13 -12.06
N GLU A 122 2.50 1.15 -12.63
CA GLU A 122 3.63 1.83 -11.99
C GLU A 122 3.10 2.71 -10.86
N LEU A 123 3.51 2.41 -9.63
CA LEU A 123 3.14 3.14 -8.42
C LEU A 123 4.17 4.22 -8.13
N ASN A 124 3.72 5.47 -8.14
CA ASN A 124 4.49 6.65 -7.77
C ASN A 124 3.86 7.32 -6.54
N VAL A 125 4.69 7.64 -5.54
CA VAL A 125 4.25 8.40 -4.37
C VAL A 125 4.52 9.88 -4.59
N ILE A 126 3.47 10.69 -4.59
CA ILE A 126 3.57 12.14 -4.79
C ILE A 126 3.86 12.83 -3.46
N ASN A 127 3.15 12.42 -2.41
CA ASN A 127 3.31 12.91 -1.03
C ASN A 127 2.67 11.94 -0.02
N ASP A 128 2.59 12.34 1.25
CA ASP A 128 2.08 11.51 2.36
C ASP A 128 0.62 11.05 2.20
N ASN A 129 -0.19 11.64 1.31
CA ASN A 129 -1.58 11.27 1.10
C ASN A 129 -1.99 11.13 -0.36
N GLU A 130 -1.05 11.21 -1.31
CA GLU A 130 -1.35 11.18 -2.74
C GLU A 130 -0.40 10.23 -3.48
N ILE A 131 -0.99 9.39 -4.33
CA ILE A 131 -0.28 8.45 -5.21
C ILE A 131 -0.77 8.59 -6.65
N ASP A 132 0.12 8.30 -7.58
CA ASP A 132 -0.19 8.10 -8.99
C ASP A 132 0.01 6.63 -9.35
N LEU A 133 -0.99 6.07 -10.03
CA LEU A 133 -0.96 4.72 -10.60
C LEU A 133 -0.98 4.87 -12.13
N TYR A 134 0.15 4.62 -12.78
CA TYR A 134 0.23 4.62 -14.23
C TYR A 134 -0.04 3.22 -14.78
N HIS A 135 -1.15 3.07 -15.49
CA HIS A 135 -1.58 1.81 -16.08
C HIS A 135 -0.82 1.54 -17.39
N ALA A 136 0.04 0.52 -17.38
CA ALA A 136 0.97 0.28 -18.48
C ALA A 136 0.27 -0.11 -19.80
N ALA A 137 -0.85 -0.86 -19.72
CA ALA A 137 -1.54 -1.35 -20.91
C ALA A 137 -2.36 -0.26 -21.61
N SER A 138 -3.02 0.61 -20.86
CA SER A 138 -3.82 1.71 -21.44
C SER A 138 -3.03 2.99 -21.67
N GLY A 139 -1.93 3.20 -20.93
CA GLY A 139 -1.19 4.46 -20.90
C GLY A 139 -1.93 5.57 -20.15
N THR A 140 -2.84 5.20 -19.23
CA THR A 140 -3.62 6.13 -18.40
C THR A 140 -2.98 6.26 -17.02
N THR A 141 -2.85 7.47 -16.48
CA THR A 141 -2.46 7.71 -15.08
C THR A 141 -3.68 8.06 -14.25
N TYR A 142 -3.84 7.38 -13.12
CA TYR A 142 -4.88 7.64 -12.13
C TYR A 142 -4.25 8.19 -10.86
N THR A 143 -4.72 9.35 -10.41
CA THR A 143 -4.29 9.96 -9.15
C THR A 143 -5.28 9.60 -8.06
N PHE A 144 -4.77 9.13 -6.93
CA PHE A 144 -5.58 8.75 -5.76
C PHE A 144 -5.13 9.50 -4.51
N ASN A 145 -6.10 9.94 -3.72
CA ASN A 145 -5.88 10.55 -2.41
C ASN A 145 -6.36 9.64 -1.27
N GLY A 146 -5.54 9.51 -0.24
CA GLY A 146 -5.83 8.76 0.97
C GLY A 146 -6.94 9.42 1.79
N ARG A 147 -7.94 8.62 2.17
CA ARG A 147 -9.10 9.01 2.96
C ARG A 147 -9.10 8.26 4.29
N ASN A 148 -9.46 8.97 5.37
CA ASN A 148 -9.42 8.51 6.76
C ASN A 148 -8.10 7.80 7.12
N ASN A 149 -7.08 8.58 7.46
CA ASN A 149 -5.83 8.01 7.97
C ASN A 149 -6.09 7.18 9.24
N ILE A 150 -5.64 5.94 9.24
CA ILE A 150 -5.78 4.99 10.34
C ILE A 150 -4.72 5.33 11.39
N ILE A 151 -5.07 6.24 12.29
CA ILE A 151 -4.19 6.62 13.40
C ILE A 151 -4.33 5.58 14.52
N PHE A 152 -3.32 4.74 14.68
CA PHE A 152 -3.19 3.90 15.88
C PHE A 152 -2.70 4.74 17.05
N LYS A 153 -3.63 5.43 17.74
CA LYS A 153 -3.35 5.89 19.10
C LYS A 153 -3.24 4.64 19.96
N LYS A 154 -2.20 4.56 20.80
CA LYS A 154 -2.14 3.53 21.84
C LYS A 154 -3.33 3.77 22.77
N ASP A 155 -4.45 3.10 22.52
CA ASP A 155 -5.53 3.06 23.50
C ASP A 155 -4.99 2.30 24.71
N ILE A 156 -4.71 3.06 25.76
CA ILE A 156 -4.47 2.54 27.11
C ILE A 156 -5.84 2.23 27.73
N GLU A 157 -6.74 1.57 26.99
CA GLU A 157 -7.96 1.05 27.57
C GLU A 157 -7.72 -0.36 28.05
N LYS A 158 -7.78 -0.51 29.37
CA LYS A 158 -7.57 -1.78 30.08
C LYS A 158 -8.56 -2.83 29.55
N GLY A 159 -8.04 -3.80 28.80
CA GLY A 159 -8.71 -5.09 28.58
C GLY A 159 -9.00 -5.47 27.13
N GLN A 160 -8.81 -4.58 26.16
CA GLN A 160 -8.83 -4.98 24.75
C GLN A 160 -7.40 -5.15 24.25
N ILE A 161 -7.09 -6.30 23.66
CA ILE A 161 -5.82 -6.49 22.95
C ILE A 161 -5.88 -5.51 21.78
N PRO A 162 -5.03 -4.46 21.73
CA PRO A 162 -4.99 -3.60 20.56
C PRO A 162 -4.74 -4.51 19.35
N LYS A 163 -5.53 -4.34 18.28
CA LYS A 163 -5.24 -4.93 16.97
C LYS A 163 -3.89 -4.38 16.52
N THR A 164 -2.82 -4.94 17.05
CA THR A 164 -1.45 -4.57 16.74
C THR A 164 -1.17 -5.21 15.40
N ARG A 165 -1.20 -4.39 14.35
CA ARG A 165 -0.64 -4.79 13.07
C ARG A 165 0.82 -5.14 13.31
N LYS A 166 1.14 -6.43 13.31
CA LYS A 166 2.53 -6.88 13.33
C LYS A 166 3.11 -6.49 11.97
N ARG A 167 4.14 -5.64 11.99
CA ARG A 167 4.89 -5.31 10.78
C ARG A 167 5.77 -6.52 10.45
N PHE A 168 5.53 -7.15 9.31
CA PHE A 168 6.39 -8.15 8.72
C PHE A 168 7.15 -7.53 7.54
N LYS A 169 8.44 -7.83 7.40
CA LYS A 169 9.15 -7.47 6.19
C LYS A 169 8.56 -8.30 5.04
N THR A 170 8.03 -7.65 4.02
CA THR A 170 7.58 -8.31 2.79
C THR A 170 8.81 -8.64 1.95
N ASN A 171 8.98 -9.92 1.59
CA ASN A 171 10.01 -10.32 0.62
C ASN A 171 9.43 -10.12 -0.78
N ARG A 172 9.65 -8.95 -1.38
CA ARG A 172 9.16 -8.64 -2.72
C ARG A 172 9.92 -9.40 -3.79
N ARG A 173 9.22 -9.67 -4.90
CA ARG A 173 9.84 -10.11 -6.15
C ARG A 173 10.26 -8.89 -6.95
N THR A 174 11.19 -9.08 -7.88
CA THR A 174 11.73 -8.00 -8.71
C THR A 174 11.29 -8.18 -10.16
N LYS A 175 10.82 -7.10 -10.78
CA LYS A 175 10.56 -6.99 -12.22
C LYS A 175 11.67 -6.18 -12.90
N LYS A 176 11.84 -6.43 -14.19
CA LYS A 176 12.84 -5.73 -15.03
C LYS A 176 12.23 -4.53 -15.70
#